data_AF-A0A519J0V9-F1
#
_entry.id   AF-A0A519J0V9-F1
#
_cell.length_a   1.000
_cell.length_b   1.000
_cell.length_c   1.000
_cell.angle_alpha   90.00
_cell.angle_beta   90.00
_cell.angle_gamma   90.00
#
_symmetry.space_group_name_H-M   'P 1'
#
loop_
_entity.id
_entity.type
_entity.pdbx_description
1 polymer ?
#
loop_
_entity_poly.entity_id
_entity_poly.type
_entity_poly.pdbx_seq_one_letter_code
_entity_poly.pdbx_strand_id
1 'polypeptide(L)'
;MTDYIVRDISLADFGKKEIAIAETEMPGLMALRAEYGAAQPLKGARIAGSLHMTIQTAVLIQTLEALGAEVRWASCNIFSTQDHAAAAIAASGTPVFATKGETLIEYWDYAHKIFEWADGGYPNLILDDGGDATLLCVLGPKAEKDISVLSNPQNEEEEALFAVMKRYIAEKPGFYSAIRDAIGGVSEET
;
A
#
# COMPACT_ATOMS: atom_id res chain seq x y z
N MET A 1 -14.10 -12.84 5.23
CA MET A 1 -12.70 -12.67 5.67
C MET A 1 -12.45 -11.18 5.79
N THR A 2 -11.66 -10.76 6.76
CA THR A 2 -11.22 -9.37 6.93
C THR A 2 -10.17 -9.04 5.86
N ASP A 3 -10.36 -7.94 5.12
CA ASP A 3 -9.45 -7.50 4.05
C ASP A 3 -8.35 -6.59 4.61
N TYR A 4 -7.62 -7.11 5.60
CA TYR A 4 -6.45 -6.47 6.20
C TYR A 4 -5.56 -7.54 6.86
N ILE A 5 -4.27 -7.24 7.00
CA ILE A 5 -3.30 -8.01 7.77
C ILE A 5 -2.53 -7.04 8.65
N VAL A 6 -2.86 -7.03 9.94
CA VAL A 6 -2.22 -6.19 10.97
C VAL A 6 -1.87 -7.05 12.17
N ARG A 7 -0.88 -6.62 12.97
CA ARG A 7 -0.36 -7.43 14.09
C ARG A 7 -1.43 -7.74 15.13
N ASP A 8 -2.18 -6.72 15.54
CA ASP A 8 -3.22 -6.82 16.57
C ASP A 8 -4.24 -5.70 16.39
N ILE A 9 -5.46 -6.07 15.99
CA ILE A 9 -6.56 -5.11 15.74
C ILE A 9 -7.02 -4.42 17.04
N SER A 10 -6.76 -5.01 18.22
CA SER A 10 -7.14 -4.42 19.51
C SER A 10 -6.37 -3.13 19.83
N LEU A 11 -5.26 -2.86 19.13
CA LEU A 11 -4.48 -1.64 19.25
C LEU A 11 -5.15 -0.41 18.60
N ALA A 12 -6.26 -0.58 17.88
CA ALA A 12 -6.91 0.49 17.13
C ALA A 12 -7.28 1.71 17.99
N ASP A 13 -7.76 1.52 19.22
CA ASP A 13 -8.14 2.63 20.08
C ASP A 13 -6.94 3.43 20.59
N PHE A 14 -5.77 2.80 20.69
CA PHE A 14 -4.53 3.53 20.96
C PHE A 14 -4.09 4.32 19.73
N GLY A 15 -4.08 3.70 18.56
CA GLY A 15 -3.74 4.38 17.30
C GLY A 15 -4.63 5.59 17.02
N LYS A 16 -5.95 5.49 17.24
CA LYS A 16 -6.89 6.62 17.08
C LYS A 16 -6.52 7.81 17.98
N LYS A 17 -6.07 7.56 19.21
CA LYS A 17 -5.65 8.63 20.13
C LYS A 17 -4.38 9.31 19.62
N GLU A 18 -3.41 8.54 19.13
CA GLU A 18 -2.18 9.13 18.59
C GLU A 18 -2.40 9.86 17.26
N ILE A 19 -3.28 9.35 16.38
CA ILE A 19 -3.69 10.04 15.15
C ILE A 19 -4.31 11.40 15.50
N ALA A 20 -5.23 11.46 16.47
CA ALA A 20 -5.84 12.72 16.89
C ALA A 20 -4.83 13.74 17.45
N ILE A 21 -3.75 13.28 18.09
CA ILE A 21 -2.64 14.16 18.50
C ILE A 21 -1.81 14.57 17.29
N ALA A 22 -1.49 13.65 16.38
CA ALA A 22 -0.70 13.94 15.19
C ALA A 22 -1.40 14.95 14.26
N GLU A 23 -2.72 14.92 14.16
CA GLU A 23 -3.50 15.90 13.40
C GLU A 23 -3.24 17.35 13.86
N THR A 24 -2.96 17.59 15.15
CA THR A 24 -2.63 18.94 15.64
C THR A 24 -1.24 19.41 15.21
N GLU A 25 -0.35 18.48 14.87
CA GLU A 25 1.03 18.74 14.43
C GLU A 25 1.19 18.65 12.90
N MET A 26 0.13 18.34 12.15
CA MET A 26 0.15 18.20 10.69
C MET A 26 -0.79 19.21 10.01
N PRO A 27 -0.57 20.54 10.21
CA PRO A 27 -1.49 21.58 9.76
C PRO A 27 -1.67 21.61 8.23
N GLY A 28 -0.67 21.17 7.45
CA GLY A 28 -0.78 21.11 5.99
C GLY A 28 -1.85 20.11 5.53
N LEU A 29 -1.85 18.89 6.08
CA LEU A 29 -2.87 17.89 5.75
C LEU A 29 -4.26 18.33 6.23
N MET A 30 -4.33 18.92 7.43
CA MET A 30 -5.61 19.42 7.94
C MET A 30 -6.18 20.57 7.11
N ALA A 31 -5.32 21.47 6.62
CA ALA A 31 -5.71 22.53 5.70
C ALA A 31 -6.24 21.95 4.38
N LEU A 32 -5.58 20.94 3.80
CA LEU A 32 -6.05 20.27 2.58
C LEU A 32 -7.43 19.65 2.78
N ARG A 33 -7.67 18.96 3.91
CA ARG A 33 -9.01 18.41 4.23
C ARG A 33 -10.07 19.50 4.29
N ALA A 34 -9.75 20.64 4.93
CA ALA A 34 -10.68 21.75 5.05
C ALA A 34 -10.97 22.46 3.71
N GLU A 35 -9.94 22.64 2.89
CA GLU A 35 -10.04 23.33 1.60
C GLU A 35 -10.72 22.49 0.52
N TYR A 36 -10.35 21.21 0.41
CA TYR A 36 -10.75 20.35 -0.70
C TYR A 36 -11.74 19.25 -0.33
N GLY A 37 -12.04 19.03 0.95
CA GLY A 37 -12.95 17.98 1.40
C GLY A 37 -14.35 18.09 0.78
N ALA A 38 -14.90 19.30 0.64
CA ALA A 38 -16.20 19.48 -0.01
C ALA A 38 -16.15 19.25 -1.55
N ALA A 39 -15.00 19.52 -2.17
CA ALA A 39 -14.82 19.38 -3.62
C ALA A 39 -14.59 17.92 -4.05
N GLN A 40 -14.13 17.06 -3.13
CA GLN A 40 -13.85 15.64 -3.38
C GLN A 40 -12.97 15.42 -4.63
N PRO A 41 -11.81 16.09 -4.76
CA PRO A 41 -11.00 16.06 -5.98
C PRO A 41 -10.44 14.67 -6.32
N LEU A 42 -10.32 13.78 -5.33
CA LEU A 42 -9.85 12.41 -5.52
C LEU A 42 -11.00 11.41 -5.71
N LYS A 43 -12.25 11.87 -5.90
CA LYS A 43 -13.38 10.97 -6.14
C LYS A 43 -13.11 10.09 -7.37
N GLY A 44 -13.13 8.77 -7.15
CA GLY A 44 -12.84 7.77 -8.18
C GLY A 44 -11.35 7.42 -8.32
N ALA A 45 -10.48 8.07 -7.55
CA ALA A 45 -9.10 7.63 -7.39
C ALA A 45 -9.08 6.34 -6.55
N ARG A 46 -8.30 5.39 -7.01
CA ARG A 46 -8.01 4.12 -6.35
C ARG A 46 -6.51 4.07 -6.13
N ILE A 47 -6.09 4.36 -4.91
CA ILE A 47 -4.67 4.57 -4.57
C ILE A 47 -4.13 3.30 -3.90
N ALA A 48 -3.07 2.74 -4.51
CA ALA A 48 -2.22 1.75 -3.86
C ALA A 48 -1.03 2.46 -3.23
N GLY A 49 -0.95 2.45 -1.89
CA GLY A 49 0.10 3.11 -1.13
C GLY A 49 1.15 2.12 -0.62
N SER A 50 2.43 2.44 -0.80
CA SER A 50 3.59 1.70 -0.30
C SER A 50 4.55 2.64 0.41
N LEU A 51 4.14 3.10 1.59
CA LEU A 51 4.90 4.04 2.45
C LEU A 51 4.94 3.46 3.86
N HIS A 52 5.94 3.83 4.65
CA HIS A 52 6.02 3.43 6.06
C HIS A 52 4.68 3.55 6.78
N MET A 53 4.13 2.44 7.31
CA MET A 53 2.81 2.45 7.96
C MET A 53 2.88 3.00 9.39
N THR A 54 2.98 4.32 9.51
CA THR A 54 3.13 5.09 10.76
C THR A 54 1.86 5.87 11.11
N ILE A 55 1.84 6.54 12.27
CA ILE A 55 0.79 7.49 12.65
C ILE A 55 0.72 8.67 11.67
N GLN A 56 1.86 9.16 11.19
CA GLN A 56 1.90 10.26 10.22
C GLN A 56 1.28 9.83 8.89
N THR A 57 1.62 8.62 8.43
CA THR A 57 1.02 8.02 7.23
C THR A 57 -0.47 7.74 7.43
N ALA A 58 -0.91 7.37 8.63
CA ALA A 58 -2.34 7.23 8.94
C ALA A 58 -3.10 8.56 8.74
N VAL A 59 -2.52 9.71 9.13
CA VAL A 59 -3.11 11.03 8.86
C VAL A 59 -3.11 11.34 7.36
N LEU A 60 -2.08 10.93 6.61
CA LEU A 60 -2.06 11.02 5.13
C LEU A 60 -3.18 10.20 4.50
N ILE A 61 -3.32 8.92 4.86
CA ILE A 61 -4.36 8.01 4.35
C ILE A 61 -5.75 8.63 4.57
N GLN A 62 -6.06 9.03 5.81
CA GLN A 62 -7.34 9.65 6.13
C GLN A 62 -7.54 10.99 5.40
N THR A 63 -6.47 11.69 5.02
CA THR A 63 -6.57 12.88 4.17
C THR A 63 -6.96 12.50 2.74
N LEU A 64 -6.33 11.49 2.14
CA LEU A 64 -6.69 11.01 0.81
C LEU A 64 -8.17 10.57 0.75
N GLU A 65 -8.62 9.83 1.77
CA GLU A 65 -10.02 9.40 1.89
C GLU A 65 -10.97 10.59 2.10
N ALA A 66 -10.60 11.55 2.95
CA ALA A 66 -11.37 12.78 3.13
C ALA A 66 -11.49 13.61 1.84
N LEU A 67 -10.57 13.45 0.89
CA LEU A 67 -10.60 14.07 -0.44
C LEU A 67 -11.29 13.20 -1.50
N GLY A 68 -11.79 12.01 -1.13
CA GLY A 68 -12.64 11.15 -1.95
C GLY A 68 -11.96 9.92 -2.55
N ALA A 69 -10.70 9.64 -2.21
CA ALA A 69 -10.01 8.45 -2.68
C ALA A 69 -10.50 7.18 -1.99
N GLU A 70 -10.48 6.07 -2.71
CA GLU A 70 -10.42 4.74 -2.10
C GLU A 70 -8.94 4.33 -2.00
N VAL A 71 -8.55 3.69 -0.89
CA VAL A 71 -7.14 3.47 -0.55
C VAL A 71 -6.90 2.04 -0.09
N ARG A 72 -5.77 1.45 -0.51
CA ARG A 72 -5.20 0.22 0.06
C ARG A 72 -3.72 0.47 0.38
N TRP A 73 -3.22 -0.06 1.48
CA TRP A 73 -1.89 0.30 1.98
C TRP A 73 -1.02 -0.89 2.42
N ALA A 74 0.27 -0.79 2.15
CA ALA A 74 1.33 -1.63 2.70
C ALA A 74 2.50 -0.75 3.16
N SER A 75 3.36 -1.27 4.03
CA SER A 75 4.60 -0.59 4.40
C SER A 75 5.66 -0.80 3.32
N CYS A 76 6.57 0.16 3.12
CA CYS A 76 7.78 0.00 2.28
C CYS A 76 9.00 -0.51 3.08
N ASN A 77 8.83 -0.85 4.36
CA ASN A 77 9.90 -1.42 5.17
C ASN A 77 9.36 -2.36 6.25
N ILE A 78 10.04 -3.49 6.42
CA ILE A 78 9.64 -4.58 7.32
C ILE A 78 9.63 -4.20 8.82
N PHE A 79 10.32 -3.13 9.23
CA PHE A 79 10.44 -2.73 10.64
C PHE A 79 9.83 -1.35 10.95
N SER A 80 9.36 -0.61 9.95
CA SER A 80 8.88 0.77 10.13
C SER A 80 7.43 0.85 10.64
N THR A 81 6.64 -0.21 10.44
CA THR A 81 5.23 -0.22 10.84
C THR A 81 5.06 0.10 12.33
N GLN A 82 4.15 1.02 12.62
CA GLN A 82 3.60 1.22 13.95
C GLN A 82 2.28 0.45 14.03
N ASP A 83 2.29 -0.71 14.69
CA ASP A 83 1.16 -1.66 14.64
C ASP A 83 -0.17 -1.06 15.11
N HIS A 84 -0.14 -0.11 16.06
CA HIS A 84 -1.33 0.62 16.50
C HIS A 84 -1.86 1.60 15.45
N ALA A 85 -0.99 2.20 14.64
CA ALA A 85 -1.39 3.02 13.49
C ALA A 85 -2.07 2.15 12.42
N ALA A 86 -1.44 1.01 12.06
CA ALA A 86 -2.00 0.05 11.12
C ALA A 86 -3.37 -0.47 11.59
N ALA A 87 -3.49 -0.83 12.87
CA ALA A 87 -4.75 -1.28 13.47
C ALA A 87 -5.85 -0.20 13.44
N ALA A 88 -5.50 1.06 13.69
CA ALA A 88 -6.47 2.15 13.67
C ALA A 88 -7.05 2.39 12.27
N ILE A 89 -6.21 2.35 11.23
CA ILE A 89 -6.62 2.48 9.83
C ILE A 89 -7.40 1.25 9.34
N ALA A 90 -6.95 0.04 9.69
CA ALA A 90 -7.70 -1.18 9.39
C ALA A 90 -9.09 -1.18 10.04
N ALA A 91 -9.19 -0.72 11.30
CA ALA A 91 -10.45 -0.64 12.03
C ALA A 91 -11.41 0.45 11.49
N SER A 92 -10.91 1.46 10.76
CA SER A 92 -11.76 2.42 10.03
C SER A 92 -12.28 1.89 8.70
N GLY A 93 -11.86 0.68 8.28
CA GLY A 93 -12.33 0.00 7.09
C GLY A 93 -11.38 0.06 5.91
N THR A 94 -10.24 0.75 6.03
CA THR A 94 -9.22 0.84 4.98
C THR A 94 -8.35 -0.41 4.98
N PRO A 95 -8.19 -1.11 3.85
CA PRO A 95 -7.31 -2.27 3.74
C PRO A 95 -5.84 -1.92 4.02
N VAL A 96 -5.26 -2.51 5.06
CA VAL A 96 -3.85 -2.36 5.43
C VAL A 96 -3.20 -3.72 5.55
N PHE A 97 -2.04 -3.88 4.93
CA PHE A 97 -1.21 -5.09 4.93
C PHE A 97 0.18 -4.71 5.43
N ALA A 98 0.34 -4.65 6.75
CA ALA A 98 1.58 -4.21 7.37
C ALA A 98 1.66 -4.70 8.81
N THR A 99 2.79 -5.30 9.19
CA THR A 99 3.10 -5.64 10.58
C THR A 99 4.55 -5.35 10.88
N LYS A 100 4.85 -4.82 12.08
CA LYS A 100 6.24 -4.63 12.46
C LYS A 100 6.95 -5.98 12.61
N GLY A 101 8.09 -6.14 11.92
CA GLY A 101 8.87 -7.36 11.90
C GLY A 101 8.26 -8.47 11.03
N GLU A 102 7.57 -8.09 9.96
CA GLU A 102 7.21 -9.02 8.88
C GLU A 102 8.47 -9.58 8.19
N THR A 103 8.34 -10.77 7.61
CA THR A 103 9.38 -11.39 6.78
C THR A 103 9.42 -10.75 5.39
N LEU A 104 10.52 -10.93 4.65
CA LEU A 104 10.61 -10.45 3.26
C LEU A 104 9.55 -11.08 2.34
N ILE A 105 9.12 -12.32 2.59
CA ILE A 105 8.04 -12.94 1.82
C ILE A 105 6.69 -12.28 2.13
N GLU A 106 6.40 -12.04 3.41
CA GLU A 106 5.18 -11.34 3.83
C GLU A 106 5.15 -9.90 3.28
N TYR A 107 6.28 -9.19 3.34
CA TYR A 107 6.46 -7.87 2.75
C TYR A 107 6.03 -7.84 1.28
N TRP A 108 6.62 -8.71 0.46
CA TRP A 108 6.27 -8.78 -0.96
C TRP A 108 4.84 -9.25 -1.17
N ASP A 109 4.31 -10.15 -0.35
CA ASP A 109 2.88 -10.50 -0.39
C ASP A 109 1.98 -9.30 -0.13
N TYR A 110 2.33 -8.46 0.84
CA TYR A 110 1.58 -7.26 1.19
C TYR A 110 1.66 -6.20 0.08
N ALA A 111 2.83 -6.03 -0.53
CA ALA A 111 3.01 -5.18 -1.71
C ALA A 111 2.16 -5.62 -2.91
N HIS A 112 1.83 -6.90 -3.05
CA HIS A 112 0.88 -7.34 -4.08
C HIS A 112 -0.59 -7.08 -3.68
N LYS A 113 -0.93 -7.21 -2.39
CA LYS A 113 -2.29 -7.03 -1.89
C LYS A 113 -2.86 -5.61 -2.05
N ILE A 114 -2.00 -4.59 -2.13
CA ILE A 114 -2.43 -3.21 -2.42
C ILE A 114 -2.99 -3.04 -3.85
N PHE A 115 -2.67 -3.97 -4.76
CA PHE A 115 -3.20 -4.00 -6.12
C PHE A 115 -4.46 -4.88 -6.29
N GLU A 116 -4.86 -5.63 -5.26
CA GLU A 116 -5.99 -6.56 -5.32
C GLU A 116 -7.27 -5.93 -4.77
N TRP A 117 -8.13 -5.41 -5.65
CA TRP A 117 -9.36 -4.75 -5.22
C TRP A 117 -10.52 -5.73 -5.17
N ALA A 118 -11.40 -5.57 -4.17
CA ALA A 118 -12.46 -6.54 -3.86
C ALA A 118 -13.47 -6.74 -5.00
N ASP A 119 -13.63 -5.76 -5.88
CA ASP A 119 -14.49 -5.81 -7.06
C ASP A 119 -13.80 -6.42 -8.30
N GLY A 120 -12.56 -6.88 -8.16
CA GLY A 120 -11.72 -7.37 -9.25
C GLY A 120 -11.11 -6.26 -10.12
N GLY A 121 -11.29 -4.99 -9.74
CA GLY A 121 -10.61 -3.87 -10.36
C GLY A 121 -9.16 -3.73 -9.90
N TYR A 122 -8.53 -2.63 -10.32
CA TYR A 122 -7.14 -2.29 -10.04
C TYR A 122 -7.03 -0.85 -9.55
N PRO A 123 -5.94 -0.49 -8.84
CA PRO A 123 -5.65 0.91 -8.55
C PRO A 123 -5.38 1.67 -9.86
N ASN A 124 -5.61 2.98 -9.84
CA ASN A 124 -5.28 3.88 -10.95
C ASN A 124 -4.16 4.88 -10.59
N LEU A 125 -3.73 4.91 -9.33
CA LEU A 125 -2.60 5.71 -8.85
C LEU A 125 -1.75 4.90 -7.87
N ILE A 126 -0.44 5.14 -7.87
CA ILE A 126 0.49 4.67 -6.84
C ILE A 126 1.02 5.87 -6.05
N LEU A 127 1.10 5.70 -4.73
CA LEU A 127 1.85 6.58 -3.84
C LEU A 127 2.95 5.71 -3.22
N ASP A 128 4.20 5.98 -3.57
CA ASP A 128 5.34 5.07 -3.35
C ASP A 128 6.45 5.77 -2.56
N ASP A 129 7.22 4.99 -1.81
CA ASP A 129 8.43 5.41 -1.10
C ASP A 129 9.47 4.28 -1.20
N GLY A 130 10.48 4.50 -2.03
CA GLY A 130 11.53 3.53 -2.38
C GLY A 130 11.31 2.80 -3.70
N GLY A 131 10.13 2.96 -4.32
CA GLY A 131 9.83 2.47 -5.67
C GLY A 131 9.42 1.00 -5.80
N ASP A 132 9.15 0.29 -4.70
CA ASP A 132 8.87 -1.15 -4.72
C ASP A 132 7.50 -1.50 -5.32
N ALA A 133 6.46 -0.70 -5.06
CA ALA A 133 5.16 -0.90 -5.71
C ALA A 133 5.25 -0.62 -7.22
N THR A 134 6.02 0.40 -7.59
CA THR A 134 6.31 0.75 -8.98
C THR A 134 7.14 -0.34 -9.67
N LEU A 135 8.09 -0.95 -8.96
CA LEU A 135 8.89 -2.07 -9.47
C LEU A 135 8.00 -3.23 -9.91
N LEU A 136 6.95 -3.57 -9.17
CA LEU A 136 5.99 -4.62 -9.56
C LEU A 136 5.30 -4.30 -10.89
N CYS A 137 4.95 -3.03 -11.13
CA CYS A 137 4.33 -2.57 -12.38
C CYS A 137 5.31 -2.54 -13.58
N VAL A 138 6.62 -2.54 -13.33
CA VAL A 138 7.67 -2.45 -14.37
C VAL A 138 8.33 -3.80 -14.66
N LEU A 139 8.71 -4.55 -13.62
CA LEU A 139 9.35 -5.86 -13.72
C LEU A 139 8.33 -6.96 -13.99
N GLY A 140 7.15 -6.88 -13.38
CA GLY A 140 6.07 -7.87 -13.53
C GLY A 140 5.69 -8.17 -14.98
N PRO A 141 5.34 -7.18 -15.81
CA PRO A 141 4.99 -7.42 -17.22
C PRO A 141 6.15 -7.98 -18.06
N LYS A 142 7.40 -7.76 -17.65
CA LYS A 142 8.57 -8.39 -18.29
C LYS A 142 8.66 -9.85 -17.89
N ALA A 143 8.49 -10.16 -16.61
CA ALA A 143 8.49 -11.52 -16.08
C ALA A 143 7.35 -12.39 -16.61
N GLU A 144 6.17 -11.80 -16.87
CA GLU A 144 5.06 -12.50 -17.51
C GLU A 144 5.40 -12.96 -18.94
N LYS A 145 6.24 -12.20 -19.66
CA LYS A 145 6.68 -12.54 -21.02
C LYS A 145 7.88 -13.48 -21.03
N ASP A 146 8.77 -13.30 -20.08
CA ASP A 146 9.99 -14.08 -19.93
C ASP A 146 10.30 -14.28 -18.44
N ILE A 147 9.94 -15.46 -17.94
CA ILE A 147 10.13 -15.82 -16.53
C ILE A 147 11.62 -15.86 -16.11
N SER A 148 12.54 -15.95 -17.09
CA SER A 148 13.98 -16.05 -16.81
C SER A 148 14.56 -14.77 -16.21
N VAL A 149 13.88 -13.63 -16.32
CA VAL A 149 14.26 -12.38 -15.65
C VAL A 149 14.24 -12.51 -14.12
N LEU A 150 13.55 -13.52 -13.59
CA LEU A 150 13.47 -13.82 -12.15
C LEU A 150 14.40 -14.98 -11.72
N SER A 151 15.35 -15.39 -12.57
CA SER A 151 16.18 -16.60 -12.33
C SER A 151 17.46 -16.36 -11.54
N ASN A 152 17.91 -15.11 -11.38
CA ASN A 152 19.22 -14.79 -10.81
C ASN A 152 19.14 -13.68 -9.74
N PRO A 153 18.53 -13.95 -8.58
CA PRO A 153 18.49 -12.97 -7.49
C PRO A 153 19.89 -12.66 -6.96
N GLN A 154 20.14 -11.40 -6.61
CA GLN A 154 21.43 -10.90 -6.14
C GLN A 154 21.52 -10.76 -4.62
N ASN A 155 20.38 -10.82 -3.92
CA ASN A 155 20.29 -10.67 -2.47
C ASN A 155 19.01 -11.36 -1.94
N GLU A 156 18.87 -11.45 -0.61
CA GLU A 156 17.74 -12.10 0.07
C GLU A 156 16.38 -11.45 -0.26
N GLU A 157 16.37 -10.15 -0.53
CA GLU A 157 15.16 -9.41 -0.88
C GLU A 157 14.68 -9.76 -2.29
N GLU A 158 15.59 -9.83 -3.26
CA GLU A 158 15.31 -10.31 -4.62
C GLU A 158 14.90 -11.79 -4.62
N GLU A 159 15.50 -12.63 -3.76
CA GLU A 159 15.05 -14.03 -3.59
C GLU A 159 13.58 -14.08 -3.18
N ALA A 160 13.18 -13.27 -2.20
CA ALA A 160 11.80 -13.19 -1.74
C ALA A 160 10.87 -12.59 -2.81
N LEU A 161 11.25 -11.48 -3.43
CA LEU A 161 10.51 -10.83 -4.52
C LEU A 161 10.25 -11.82 -5.64
N PHE A 162 11.30 -12.47 -6.15
CA PHE A 162 11.20 -13.37 -7.30
C PHE A 162 10.39 -14.62 -6.95
N ALA A 163 10.47 -15.11 -5.71
CA ALA A 163 9.63 -16.21 -5.25
C ALA A 163 8.14 -15.83 -5.26
N VAL A 164 7.79 -14.66 -4.70
CA VAL A 164 6.40 -14.17 -4.69
C VAL A 164 5.92 -13.88 -6.11
N MET A 165 6.74 -13.24 -6.95
CA MET A 165 6.38 -12.95 -8.32
C MET A 165 6.11 -14.21 -9.15
N LYS A 166 6.97 -15.23 -9.05
CA LYS A 166 6.75 -16.52 -9.72
C LYS A 166 5.43 -17.16 -9.28
N ARG A 167 5.10 -17.08 -7.98
CA ARG A 167 3.82 -17.57 -7.46
C ARG A 167 2.65 -16.80 -8.07
N TYR A 168 2.68 -15.46 -8.07
CA TYR A 168 1.62 -14.63 -8.63
C TYR A 168 1.44 -14.83 -10.14
N ILE A 169 2.52 -15.00 -10.91
CA ILE A 169 2.43 -15.32 -12.35
C ILE A 169 1.72 -16.67 -12.56
N ALA A 170 2.01 -17.67 -11.73
CA ALA A 170 1.39 -18.98 -11.83
C ALA A 170 -0.08 -18.99 -11.37
N GLU A 171 -0.40 -18.29 -10.28
CA GLU A 171 -1.74 -18.26 -9.68
C GLU A 171 -2.69 -17.26 -10.34
N LYS A 172 -2.16 -16.14 -10.86
CA LYS A 172 -2.91 -15.03 -11.45
C LYS A 172 -2.26 -14.56 -12.77
N PRO A 173 -2.28 -15.38 -13.85
CA PRO A 173 -1.69 -15.00 -15.13
C PRO A 173 -2.27 -13.67 -15.66
N GLY A 174 -1.40 -12.74 -16.06
CA GLY A 174 -1.79 -11.42 -16.59
C GLY A 174 -2.02 -10.35 -15.53
N PHE A 175 -1.87 -10.67 -14.24
CA PHE A 175 -1.99 -9.73 -13.14
C PHE A 175 -1.09 -8.50 -13.30
N TYR A 176 0.18 -8.68 -13.67
CA TYR A 176 1.13 -7.57 -13.72
C TYR A 176 0.87 -6.66 -14.93
N SER A 177 0.55 -7.25 -16.08
CA SER A 177 0.13 -6.45 -17.25
C SER A 177 -1.14 -5.65 -16.93
N ALA A 178 -2.09 -6.24 -16.22
CA ALA A 178 -3.33 -5.55 -15.85
C ALA A 178 -3.11 -4.37 -14.89
N ILE A 179 -2.28 -4.52 -13.84
CA ILE A 179 -1.95 -3.38 -12.96
C ILE A 179 -1.20 -2.30 -13.74
N ARG A 180 -0.23 -2.68 -14.59
CA ARG A 180 0.54 -1.73 -15.42
C ARG A 180 -0.37 -0.92 -16.34
N ASP A 181 -1.38 -1.54 -16.92
CA ASP A 181 -2.31 -0.88 -17.84
C ASP A 181 -3.33 0.01 -17.11
N ALA A 182 -3.62 -0.28 -15.83
CA ALA A 182 -4.57 0.48 -15.02
C ALA A 182 -3.96 1.74 -14.39
N ILE A 183 -2.67 1.72 -14.05
CA ILE A 183 -1.98 2.85 -13.40
C ILE A 183 -1.82 4.04 -14.35
N GLY A 184 -2.38 5.17 -13.96
CA GLY A 184 -2.29 6.45 -14.67
C GLY A 184 -1.17 7.38 -14.17
N GLY A 185 -0.60 7.11 -12.99
CA GLY A 185 0.49 7.91 -12.43
C GLY A 185 1.04 7.37 -11.12
N VAL A 186 2.28 7.78 -10.81
CA VAL A 186 2.98 7.47 -9.56
C VAL A 186 3.48 8.78 -8.95
N SER A 187 3.35 8.93 -7.64
CA SER A 187 4.07 9.94 -6.84
C SER A 187 5.05 9.23 -5.93
N GLU A 188 6.34 9.51 -6.09
CA GLU A 188 7.46 8.87 -5.38
C GLU A 188 8.03 9.84 -4.34
N GLU A 189 8.28 9.36 -3.12
CA GLU A 189 8.81 10.16 -2.01
C GLU A 189 10.35 10.24 -2.00
N THR A 190 11.07 9.16 -2.37
CA THR A 190 12.54 9.05 -2.19
C THR A 190 13.34 8.61 -3.42
#